data_AF-A0A1C5KQW5-F1
#
_entry.id   AF-A0A1C5KQW5-F1
#
_cell.length_a   1.000
_cell.length_b   1.000
_cell.length_c   1.000
_cell.angle_alpha   90.00
_cell.angle_beta   90.00
_cell.angle_gamma   90.00
#
_symmetry.space_group_name_H-M   'P 1'
#
loop_
_entity.id
_entity.type
_entity.pdbx_description
1 polymer ?
#
loop_
_entity_poly.entity_id
_entity_poly.type
_entity_poly.pdbx_seq_one_letter_code
_entity_poly.pdbx_strand_id
1 'polypeptide(L)'
;MQELHKNKRRPAKAERQGLFSGLLYCADCGSKLHFATCKGFEGKQDHYRCSKYKSGRGECSAHYIREDVLRELVLERIQAVNEYIRGDVEGFQEEWLHYRRADQERDIREDQKRMEQAKKRLATLNVVMSRLYEDYALGEISKEKYKIMKRSRNG
;
A
#
# COMPACT_ATOMS: atom_id res chain seq x y z
N MET A 1 11.00 7.18 -5.68
CA MET A 1 11.19 7.42 -4.23
C MET A 1 9.99 7.01 -3.35
N GLN A 2 8.73 6.99 -3.83
CA GLN A 2 7.56 6.63 -2.97
C GLN A 2 7.17 5.14 -2.95
N GLU A 3 7.44 4.38 -4.01
CA GLU A 3 7.12 2.92 -4.09
C GLU A 3 7.87 2.07 -3.05
N LEU A 4 9.10 2.47 -2.70
CA LEU A 4 9.98 1.73 -1.77
C LEU A 4 9.50 1.72 -0.31
N HIS A 5 8.49 2.52 0.04
CA HIS A 5 7.95 2.60 1.40
C HIS A 5 6.68 1.78 1.64
N LYS A 6 5.99 1.30 0.59
CA LYS A 6 4.75 0.52 0.73
C LYS A 6 5.00 -0.83 1.43
N ASN A 7 6.19 -1.41 1.21
CA ASN A 7 6.62 -2.69 1.76
C ASN A 7 7.76 -2.56 2.79
N LYS A 8 7.94 -1.38 3.40
CA LYS A 8 8.98 -1.21 4.42
C LYS A 8 8.68 -2.15 5.59
N ARG A 9 9.49 -3.20 5.71
CA ARG A 9 9.43 -4.17 6.81
C ARG A 9 9.75 -3.42 8.10
N ARG A 10 8.74 -3.15 8.91
CA ARG A 10 8.98 -2.62 10.27
C ARG A 10 9.71 -3.73 11.04
N PRO A 11 10.90 -3.48 11.60
CA PRO A 11 11.57 -4.47 12.43
C PRO A 11 10.64 -4.81 13.60
N ALA A 12 10.32 -6.10 13.73
CA ALA A 12 9.56 -6.58 14.88
C ALA A 12 10.47 -6.55 16.12
N LYS A 13 9.90 -6.30 17.30
CA LYS A 13 10.62 -6.42 18.58
C LYS A 13 10.99 -7.88 18.93
N ALA A 14 10.55 -8.85 18.12
CA ALA A 14 10.84 -10.25 18.30
C ALA A 14 12.24 -10.58 17.74
N GLU A 15 12.96 -11.43 18.44
CA GLU A 15 14.32 -11.89 18.10
C GLU A 15 14.40 -12.57 16.72
N ARG A 16 13.26 -13.04 16.18
CA ARG A 16 13.12 -13.60 14.84
C ARG A 16 12.10 -12.84 14.00
N GLN A 17 12.48 -12.59 12.74
CA GLN A 17 11.62 -12.01 11.72
C GLN A 17 11.37 -13.07 10.63
N GLY A 18 10.10 -13.38 10.35
CA GLY A 18 9.75 -14.31 9.29
C GLY A 18 10.08 -13.76 7.90
N LEU A 19 10.50 -14.63 7.00
CA LEU A 19 10.98 -14.37 5.64
C LEU A 19 10.00 -13.55 4.80
N PHE A 20 8.70 -13.80 4.97
CA PHE A 20 7.60 -13.19 4.21
C PHE A 20 6.89 -12.06 4.98
N SER A 21 7.46 -11.60 6.09
CA SER A 21 6.87 -10.54 6.90
C SER A 21 6.62 -9.27 6.07
N GLY A 22 5.37 -8.80 6.08
CA GLY A 22 4.94 -7.60 5.36
C GLY A 22 4.57 -7.81 3.89
N LEU A 23 4.74 -9.01 3.34
CA LEU A 23 4.35 -9.36 1.97
C LEU A 23 2.99 -10.05 1.89
N LEU A 24 2.52 -10.60 3.01
CA LEU A 24 1.36 -11.48 3.04
C LEU A 24 0.08 -10.74 3.45
N TYR A 25 -0.99 -11.03 2.71
CA TYR A 25 -2.32 -10.47 2.90
C TYR A 25 -3.36 -11.59 2.98
N CYS A 26 -4.39 -11.39 3.79
CA CYS A 26 -5.53 -12.26 3.90
C CYS A 26 -6.38 -12.15 2.62
N ALA A 27 -6.72 -13.29 2.00
CA ALA A 27 -7.53 -13.32 0.78
C ALA A 27 -8.94 -12.75 1.02
N ASP A 28 -9.54 -13.03 2.19
CA ASP A 28 -10.93 -12.69 2.45
C ASP A 28 -11.12 -11.23 2.87
N CYS A 29 -10.27 -10.72 3.76
CA CYS A 29 -10.46 -9.40 4.36
C CYS A 29 -9.42 -8.35 3.93
N GLY A 30 -8.46 -8.72 3.08
CA GLY A 30 -7.40 -7.83 2.57
C GLY A 30 -6.41 -7.34 3.63
N SER A 31 -6.55 -7.73 4.90
CA SER A 31 -5.66 -7.28 5.97
C SER A 31 -4.32 -8.02 5.93
N LYS A 32 -3.25 -7.41 6.46
CA LYS A 32 -1.93 -8.05 6.52
C LYS A 32 -1.95 -9.29 7.42
N LEU A 33 -1.15 -10.29 7.07
CA LEU A 33 -0.87 -11.44 7.92
C LEU A 33 0.28 -11.10 8.90
N HIS A 34 0.08 -11.37 10.19
CA HIS A 34 1.03 -11.14 11.27
C HIS A 34 1.87 -12.41 11.52
N PHE A 35 3.18 -12.25 11.63
CA PHE A 35 4.12 -13.32 11.93
C PHE A 35 4.09 -13.68 13.43
N ALA A 36 3.94 -14.95 13.75
CA ALA A 36 3.95 -15.46 15.11
C ALA A 36 4.98 -16.59 15.23
N THR A 37 5.84 -16.48 16.25
CA THR A 37 6.85 -17.49 16.57
C THR A 37 6.36 -18.42 17.66
N CYS A 38 6.66 -19.71 17.52
CA CYS A 38 6.40 -20.69 18.57
C CYS A 38 7.67 -20.90 19.41
N LYS A 39 7.57 -20.76 20.74
CA LYS A 39 8.70 -20.86 21.68
C LYS A 39 9.14 -22.30 21.98
N GLY A 40 8.39 -23.31 21.55
CA GLY A 40 8.71 -24.72 21.73
C GLY A 40 8.79 -25.42 20.38
N PHE A 41 9.83 -26.23 20.18
CA PHE A 41 10.13 -27.03 18.99
C PHE A 41 10.60 -26.28 17.73
N GLU A 42 11.92 -26.34 17.51
CA GLU A 42 12.62 -26.25 16.20
C GLU A 42 12.20 -25.16 15.19
N GLY A 43 11.52 -24.06 15.52
CA GLY A 43 11.16 -23.01 14.54
C GLY A 43 10.29 -23.47 13.34
N LYS A 44 10.00 -24.77 13.21
CA LYS A 44 9.15 -25.38 12.17
C LYS A 44 7.66 -25.04 12.34
N GLN A 45 7.30 -24.35 13.42
CA GLN A 45 5.93 -23.95 13.73
C GLN A 45 5.68 -22.45 13.56
N ASP A 46 6.67 -21.72 13.05
CA ASP A 46 6.51 -20.31 12.73
C ASP A 46 5.41 -20.15 11.66
N HIS A 47 4.49 -19.22 11.88
CA HIS A 47 3.30 -19.08 11.04
C HIS A 47 2.84 -17.64 10.92
N TYR A 48 2.05 -17.40 9.89
CA TYR A 48 1.42 -16.12 9.59
C TYR A 48 -0.08 -16.24 9.81
N ARG A 49 -0.67 -15.33 10.56
CA ARG A 49 -2.12 -15.32 10.86
C ARG A 49 -2.77 -13.98 10.54
N CYS A 50 -4.04 -13.99 10.17
CA CYS A 50 -4.78 -12.76 9.85
C CYS A 50 -4.74 -11.77 11.02
N SER A 51 -4.34 -10.52 10.76
CA SER A 51 -4.29 -9.48 11.78
C SER A 51 -5.68 -9.07 12.30
N LYS A 52 -6.72 -9.26 11.48
CA LYS A 52 -8.12 -9.05 11.88
C LYS A 52 -8.73 -10.23 12.65
N TYR A 53 -8.05 -11.38 12.71
CA TYR A 53 -8.49 -12.50 13.55
C TYR A 53 -8.12 -12.24 15.02
N LYS A 54 -9.11 -12.26 15.91
CA LYS A 54 -8.95 -12.04 17.36
C LYS A 54 -9.64 -13.13 18.17
N SER A 55 -9.28 -14.39 17.92
CA SER A 55 -9.82 -15.56 18.65
C SER A 55 -11.35 -15.56 18.70
N GLY A 56 -11.98 -15.41 17.53
CA GLY A 56 -13.44 -15.37 17.40
C GLY A 56 -14.12 -14.01 17.68
N ARG A 57 -13.37 -13.01 18.15
CA ARG A 57 -13.89 -11.62 18.36
C ARG A 57 -13.46 -10.65 17.26
N GLY A 58 -12.87 -11.17 16.18
CA GLY A 58 -12.34 -10.39 15.07
C GLY A 58 -13.34 -10.27 13.93
N GLU A 59 -13.04 -9.40 12.97
CA GLU A 59 -13.84 -9.22 11.74
C GLU A 59 -13.51 -10.28 10.66
N CYS A 60 -12.68 -11.27 11.00
CA CYS A 60 -12.22 -12.30 10.07
C CYS A 60 -12.07 -13.64 10.81
N SER A 61 -12.21 -14.73 10.07
CA SER A 61 -11.97 -16.11 10.50
C SER A 61 -10.47 -16.39 10.73
N ALA A 62 -10.16 -17.57 11.26
CA ALA A 62 -8.83 -18.00 11.62
C ALA A 62 -7.94 -18.35 10.40
N HIS A 63 -7.72 -17.41 9.47
CA HIS A 63 -6.79 -17.62 8.37
C HIS A 63 -5.35 -17.62 8.86
N TYR A 64 -4.66 -18.71 8.60
CA TYR A 64 -3.24 -18.83 8.88
C TYR A 64 -2.54 -19.72 7.86
N ILE A 65 -1.23 -19.55 7.72
CA ILE A 65 -0.35 -20.39 6.92
C ILE A 65 0.99 -20.53 7.64
N ARG A 66 1.55 -21.73 7.65
CA ARG A 66 2.88 -21.95 8.23
C ARG A 66 3.98 -21.46 7.27
N GLU A 67 5.10 -21.00 7.84
CA GLU A 67 6.21 -20.48 7.05
C GLU A 67 6.91 -21.56 6.21
N ASP A 68 6.96 -22.79 6.70
CA ASP A 68 7.54 -23.93 5.98
C ASP A 68 6.76 -24.26 4.70
N VAL A 69 5.44 -24.42 4.81
CA VAL A 69 4.53 -24.66 3.69
C VAL A 69 4.60 -23.51 2.70
N LEU A 70 4.57 -22.26 3.19
CA LEU A 70 4.65 -21.10 2.32
C LEU A 70 5.98 -21.04 1.57
N ARG A 71 7.09 -21.38 2.22
CA ARG A 71 8.42 -21.42 1.60
C ARG A 71 8.48 -22.47 0.49
N GLU A 72 7.91 -23.65 0.71
CA GLU A 72 7.84 -24.71 -0.31
C GLU A 72 7.02 -24.27 -1.52
N LEU A 73 5.80 -23.74 -1.30
CA LEU A 73 4.93 -23.25 -2.38
C LEU A 73 5.59 -22.13 -3.20
N VAL A 74 6.25 -21.18 -2.52
CA VAL A 74 6.96 -20.09 -3.20
C VAL A 74 8.14 -20.62 -4.01
N LEU A 75 8.90 -21.57 -3.46
CA LEU A 75 10.03 -22.18 -4.16
C LEU A 75 9.58 -22.94 -5.41
N GLU A 76 8.55 -23.78 -5.28
CA GLU A 76 7.95 -24.53 -6.39
C GLU A 76 7.49 -23.56 -7.49
N ARG A 77 6.82 -22.47 -7.12
CA ARG A 77 6.37 -21.48 -8.09
C ARG A 77 7.54 -20.78 -8.80
N ILE A 78 8.61 -20.44 -8.08
CA ILE A 78 9.81 -19.85 -8.68
C ILE A 78 10.44 -20.84 -9.67
N GLN A 79 10.52 -22.12 -9.32
CA GLN A 79 11.08 -23.15 -10.19
C GLN A 79 10.23 -23.33 -11.45
N ALA A 80 8.91 -23.42 -11.33
CA ALA A 80 8.01 -23.54 -12.48
C ALA A 80 8.11 -22.32 -13.42
N VAL A 81 8.20 -21.11 -12.87
CA VAL A 81 8.40 -19.89 -13.68
C VAL A 81 9.76 -19.92 -14.37
N ASN A 82 10.82 -20.36 -13.70
CA ASN A 82 12.15 -20.48 -14.30
C ASN A 82 12.18 -21.51 -15.43
N GLU A 83 11.47 -22.63 -15.28
CA GLU A 83 11.34 -23.65 -16.32
C GLU A 83 10.61 -23.11 -17.54
N TYR A 84 9.50 -22.42 -17.33
CA TYR A 84 8.77 -21.71 -18.39
C TYR A 84 9.68 -20.73 -19.15
N ILE A 85 10.42 -19.87 -18.43
CA ILE A 85 11.34 -18.90 -19.04
C ILE A 85 12.44 -19.60 -19.84
N ARG A 86 12.98 -20.72 -19.33
CA ARG A 86 14.03 -21.48 -20.03
C ARG A 86 13.52 -22.15 -21.30
N GLY A 87 12.22 -22.48 -21.37
CA GLY A 87 11.59 -23.07 -22.55
C GLY A 87 11.44 -22.09 -23.71
N ASP A 88 11.23 -20.80 -23.42
CA ASP A 88 11.11 -19.73 -24.42
C ASP A 88 11.49 -18.36 -23.83
N VAL A 89 12.78 -18.05 -23.91
CA VAL A 89 13.31 -16.80 -23.35
C VAL A 89 12.85 -15.59 -24.16
N GLU A 90 12.77 -15.71 -25.48
CA GLU A 90 12.42 -14.62 -26.39
C GLU A 90 10.94 -14.26 -26.27
N GLY A 91 10.05 -15.25 -26.30
CA GLY A 91 8.62 -15.04 -26.09
C GLY A 91 8.32 -14.45 -24.71
N PHE A 92 9.00 -14.91 -23.66
CA PHE A 92 8.88 -14.31 -22.33
C PHE A 92 9.33 -12.84 -22.30
N GLN A 93 10.43 -12.49 -22.98
CA GLN A 93 10.88 -11.09 -23.04
C GLN A 93 9.88 -10.18 -23.74
N GLU A 94 9.29 -10.62 -24.85
CA GLU A 94 8.27 -9.85 -25.57
C GLU A 94 7.01 -9.66 -24.72
N GLU A 95 6.52 -10.72 -24.09
CA GLU A 95 5.38 -10.70 -23.19
C GLU A 95 5.65 -9.75 -22.00
N TRP A 96 6.82 -9.85 -21.38
CA TRP A 96 7.23 -8.96 -20.28
C TRP A 96 7.29 -7.49 -20.69
N LEU A 97 7.84 -7.19 -21.87
CA LEU A 97 7.88 -5.82 -22.42
C LEU A 97 6.47 -5.28 -22.70
N HIS A 98 5.56 -6.13 -23.17
CA HIS A 98 4.16 -5.77 -23.38
C HIS A 98 3.48 -5.41 -22.06
N TYR A 99 3.56 -6.27 -21.05
CA TYR A 99 2.99 -5.99 -19.72
C TYR A 99 3.57 -4.73 -19.09
N ARG A 100 4.88 -4.54 -19.19
CA ARG A 100 5.54 -3.36 -18.63
C ARG A 100 5.07 -2.06 -19.30
N ARG A 101 4.85 -2.07 -20.62
CA ARG A 101 4.28 -0.92 -21.33
C ARG A 101 2.85 -0.63 -20.88
N ALA A 102 2.01 -1.65 -20.77
CA ALA A 102 0.63 -1.47 -20.30
C ALA A 102 0.57 -0.90 -18.87
N ASP A 103 1.45 -1.37 -17.99
CA ASP A 103 1.57 -0.88 -16.61
C ASP A 103 2.03 0.58 -16.57
N GLN A 104 3.08 0.91 -17.34
CA GLN A 104 3.57 2.28 -17.48
C GLN A 104 2.50 3.23 -18.02
N GLU A 105 1.73 2.82 -19.03
CA GLU A 105 0.64 3.63 -19.56
C GLU A 105 -0.46 3.87 -18.51
N ARG A 106 -0.81 2.85 -17.72
CA ARG A 106 -1.79 2.99 -16.64
C ARG A 106 -1.31 4.00 -15.60
N ASP A 107 -0.06 3.90 -15.17
CA ASP A 107 0.55 4.80 -14.20
C ASP A 107 0.58 6.25 -14.70
N ILE A 108 0.96 6.46 -15.97
CA ILE A 108 0.92 7.78 -16.61
C ILE A 108 -0.50 8.36 -16.59
N ARG A 109 -1.52 7.57 -16.93
CA ARG A 109 -2.92 8.01 -16.92
C ARG A 109 -3.39 8.36 -15.51
N GLU A 110 -3.03 7.56 -14.51
CA GLU A 110 -3.35 7.84 -13.11
C GLU A 110 -2.69 9.13 -12.62
N ASP A 111 -1.41 9.33 -12.91
CA ASP A 111 -0.68 10.52 -12.50
C ASP A 111 -1.17 11.77 -13.22
N GLN A 112 -1.55 11.67 -14.50
CA GLN A 112 -2.23 12.76 -15.21
C GLN A 112 -3.56 13.12 -14.55
N LYS A 113 -4.36 12.12 -14.16
CA LYS A 113 -5.63 12.36 -13.46
C LYS A 113 -5.41 13.03 -12.10
N ARG A 114 -4.40 12.60 -11.33
CA ARG A 114 -4.03 13.21 -10.05
C ARG A 114 -3.55 14.65 -10.25
N MET A 115 -2.74 14.90 -11.28
CA MET A 115 -2.28 16.25 -11.62
C MET A 115 -3.45 17.17 -11.94
N GLU A 116 -4.41 16.70 -12.74
CA GLU A 116 -5.57 17.48 -13.13
C GLU A 116 -6.49 17.79 -11.94
N GLN A 117 -6.69 16.82 -11.04
CA GLN A 117 -7.42 17.03 -9.79
C GLN A 117 -6.74 18.07 -8.90
N ALA A 118 -5.40 18.02 -8.77
CA ALA A 118 -4.63 18.98 -8.00
C ALA A 118 -4.71 20.39 -8.60
N LYS A 119 -4.62 20.53 -9.94
CA LYS A 119 -4.79 21.80 -10.66
C LYS A 119 -6.18 22.40 -10.42
N LYS A 120 -7.25 21.60 -10.54
CA LYS A 120 -8.62 22.03 -10.24
C LYS A 120 -8.79 22.49 -8.80
N ARG A 121 -8.18 21.77 -7.86
CA ARG A 121 -8.18 22.15 -6.44
C ARG A 121 -7.47 23.48 -6.23
N LEU A 122 -6.31 23.68 -6.84
CA LEU A 122 -5.56 24.94 -6.78
C LEU A 122 -6.36 26.12 -7.36
N ALA A 123 -7.00 25.93 -8.52
CA ALA A 123 -7.85 26.94 -9.13
C ALA A 123 -9.03 27.32 -8.22
N THR A 124 -9.68 26.32 -7.62
CA THR A 124 -10.76 26.55 -6.66
C THR A 124 -10.26 27.31 -5.42
N LEU A 125 -9.07 26.98 -4.93
CA LEU A 125 -8.46 27.67 -3.81
C LEU A 125 -8.16 29.14 -4.13
N ASN A 126 -7.67 29.44 -5.33
CA ASN A 126 -7.42 30.80 -5.78
C ASN A 126 -8.71 31.63 -5.82
N VAL A 127 -9.80 31.09 -6.39
CA VAL A 127 -11.10 31.79 -6.42
C VAL A 127 -11.62 32.07 -5.02
N VAL A 128 -11.58 31.08 -4.13
CA VAL A 128 -12.03 31.26 -2.74
C VAL A 128 -11.16 32.27 -2.01
N MET A 129 -9.85 32.30 -2.29
CA MET A 129 -8.94 33.26 -1.69
C MET A 129 -9.25 34.68 -2.15
N SER A 130 -9.42 34.91 -3.45
CA SER A 130 -9.80 36.23 -3.98
C SER A 130 -11.09 36.76 -3.36
N ARG A 131 -12.15 35.94 -3.30
CA ARG A 131 -13.42 36.32 -2.65
C ARG A 131 -13.25 36.65 -1.17
N LEU A 132 -12.50 35.84 -0.42
CA LEU A 132 -12.22 36.12 0.99
C LEU A 132 -11.50 37.46 1.19
N TYR A 133 -10.61 37.84 0.26
CA TYR A 133 -9.95 39.14 0.27
C TYR A 133 -10.92 40.28 -0.07
N GLU A 134 -11.79 40.10 -1.06
CA GLU A 134 -12.84 41.07 -1.45
C GLU A 134 -13.81 41.32 -0.29
N ASP A 135 -14.38 40.26 0.31
CA ASP A 135 -15.31 40.36 1.44
C ASP A 135 -14.69 41.08 2.64
N TYR A 136 -13.38 40.88 2.87
CA TYR A 136 -12.64 41.61 3.91
C TYR A 136 -12.44 43.08 3.57
N ALA A 137 -12.09 43.38 2.32
CA ALA A 137 -11.87 44.75 1.85
C ALA A 137 -13.18 45.59 1.88
N LEU A 138 -14.31 44.96 1.58
CA LEU A 138 -15.65 45.58 1.64
C LEU A 138 -16.21 45.68 3.07
N GLY A 139 -15.52 45.11 4.07
CA GLY A 139 -15.92 45.14 5.47
C GLY A 139 -17.04 44.16 5.83
N GLU A 140 -17.43 43.27 4.93
CA GLU A 140 -18.44 42.23 5.16
C GLU A 140 -17.97 41.19 6.20
N ILE A 141 -16.64 41.02 6.33
CA ILE A 141 -16.02 40.21 7.37
C ILE A 141 -15.03 41.02 8.21
N SER A 142 -15.08 40.83 9.53
CA SER A 142 -14.15 41.45 10.45
C SER A 142 -12.74 40.86 10.34
N LYS A 143 -11.73 41.64 10.73
CA LYS A 143 -10.32 41.25 10.73
C LYS A 143 -10.05 39.97 11.54
N GLU A 144 -10.71 39.82 12.68
CA GLU A 144 -10.62 38.62 13.52
C GLU A 144 -11.20 37.39 12.81
N LYS A 145 -12.35 37.53 12.15
CA LYS A 145 -13.00 36.43 11.40
C LYS A 145 -12.16 36.01 10.19
N TYR A 146 -11.58 36.98 9.47
CA TYR A 146 -10.65 36.74 8.37
C TYR A 146 -9.38 35.98 8.82
N LYS A 147 -8.76 36.35 9.95
CA LYS A 147 -7.59 35.66 10.51
C LYS A 147 -7.87 34.20 10.87
N ILE A 148 -9.06 33.89 11.41
CA ILE A 148 -9.47 32.52 11.75
C ILE A 148 -9.63 31.69 10.47
N MET A 149 -10.33 32.21 9.47
CA MET A 149 -10.56 31.54 8.19
C MET A 149 -9.26 31.30 7.40
N LYS A 150 -8.27 32.20 7.54
CA LYS A 150 -6.92 32.02 6.97
C LYS A 150 -6.10 30.94 7.68
N ARG A 151 -6.24 30.77 9.00
CA ARG A 151 -5.47 29.81 9.82
C ARG A 151 -5.99 28.38 9.75
N SER A 152 -7.31 28.18 9.63
CA SER A 152 -7.95 26.86 9.62
C SER A 152 -7.60 25.98 8.41
N ARG A 153 -6.81 26.47 7.42
CA ARG A 153 -6.50 25.78 6.16
C ARG A 153 -5.03 25.36 5.98
N ASN A 154 -4.15 25.69 6.92
CA ASN A 154 -2.73 25.29 6.89
C ASN A 154 -2.42 24.04 7.75
N GLY A 155 -3.44 23.28 8.15
CA GLY A 155 -3.32 22.04 8.93
C GLY A 155 -3.64 20.81 8.10
#